data_AF-R7AJ59-F1
#
_entry.id   AF-R7AJ59-F1
#
_cell.length_a   1.000
_cell.length_b   1.000
_cell.length_c   1.000
_cell.angle_alpha   90.00
_cell.angle_beta   90.00
_cell.angle_gamma   90.00
#
_symmetry.space_group_name_H-M   'P 1'
#
loop_
_entity.id
_entity.type
_entity.pdbx_description
1 polymer ?
#
loop_
_entity_poly.entity_id
_entity_poly.type
_entity_poly.pdbx_seq_one_letter_code
_entity_poly.pdbx_strand_id
1 'polypeptide(L)' 'MDETEAEELRKEEKAWIKKRDADAKKVSSRYSGGTLEGLEHTASLAKSTKERAYELLEDYGSYLPQEEVSGESGEK' A
#
# COMPACT_ATOMS: atom_id res chain seq x y z
N MET A 1 -0.08 9.47 -17.01
CA MET A 1 -1.40 9.38 -16.40
C MET A 1 -2.10 10.68 -16.71
N ASP A 2 -3.30 10.60 -17.29
CA ASP A 2 -4.11 11.80 -17.51
C ASP A 2 -4.86 12.19 -16.22
N GLU A 3 -5.53 13.34 -16.25
CA GLU A 3 -6.22 13.89 -15.08
C GLU A 3 -7.43 13.04 -14.64
N THR A 4 -8.10 12.38 -15.59
CA THR A 4 -9.26 11.52 -15.29
C THR A 4 -8.81 10.28 -14.55
N GLU A 5 -7.79 9.58 -15.09
CA GLU A 5 -7.20 8.43 -14.41
C GLU A 5 -6.69 8.81 -13.01
N ALA A 6 -6.05 9.98 -12.87
CA ALA A 6 -5.55 10.46 -11.57
C ALA A 6 -6.67 10.73 -10.56
N GLU A 7 -7.83 11.23 -11.01
CA GLU A 7 -9.01 11.40 -10.17
C GLU A 7 -9.64 10.09 -9.74
N GLU A 8 -9.70 9.11 -10.64
CA GLU A 8 -10.21 7.77 -10.35
C GLU A 8 -9.34 7.07 -9.31
N LEU A 9 -8.02 7.06 -9.51
CA LEU A 9 -7.07 6.52 -8.54
C LEU A 9 -7.22 7.19 -7.16
N ARG A 10 -7.39 8.52 -7.10
CA ARG A 10 -7.64 9.22 -5.82
C ARG A 10 -8.93 8.78 -5.14
N LYS A 11 -9.99 8.49 -5.89
CA LYS A 11 -11.27 8.00 -5.35
C LYS A 11 -11.11 6.57 -4.83
N GLU A 12 -10.42 5.72 -5.59
CA GLU A 12 -10.11 4.34 -5.22
C GLU A 12 -9.27 4.27 -3.95
N GLU A 13 -8.17 5.02 -3.86
CA GLU A 13 -7.32 5.03 -2.67
C GLU A 13 -8.07 5.46 -1.41
N LYS A 14 -8.95 6.47 -1.52
CA LYS A 14 -9.82 6.89 -0.40
C LYS A 14 -10.79 5.78 0.03
N ALA A 15 -11.37 5.05 -0.93
CA ALA A 15 -12.25 3.94 -0.64
C ALA A 15 -11.48 2.76 -0.02
N TRP A 16 -10.30 2.47 -0.56
CA TRP A 16 -9.40 1.43 -0.08
C TRP A 16 -8.94 1.68 1.36
N ILE A 17 -8.53 2.91 1.73
CA ILE A 17 -8.17 3.27 3.11
C ILE A 17 -9.33 3.00 4.07
N LYS A 18 -10.56 3.41 3.72
CA LYS A 18 -11.74 3.15 4.56
C LYS A 18 -11.98 1.66 4.76
N LYS A 19 -11.85 0.88 3.69
CA LYS A 19 -12.01 -0.57 3.73
C LYS A 19 -10.91 -1.22 4.58
N ARG A 20 -9.65 -0.83 4.37
CA ARG A 20 -8.47 -1.30 5.13
C ARG A 20 -8.67 -1.09 6.63
N ASP A 21 -9.06 0.11 7.03
CA ASP A 21 -9.21 0.45 8.45
C ASP A 21 -10.40 -0.31 9.08
N ALA A 22 -11.50 -0.49 8.33
CA ALA A 22 -12.63 -1.30 8.76
C ALA A 22 -12.25 -2.80 8.90
N ASP A 23 -11.50 -3.34 7.94
CA ASP A 23 -11.02 -4.72 7.95
C ASP A 23 -10.02 -4.96 9.10
N ALA A 24 -9.08 -4.03 9.34
CA ALA A 24 -8.14 -4.10 10.45
C ALA A 24 -8.85 -4.08 11.81
N LYS A 25 -9.82 -3.19 12.00
CA LYS A 25 -10.65 -3.13 13.20
C LYS A 25 -11.46 -4.42 13.39
N LYS A 26 -12.01 -4.98 12.31
CA LYS A 26 -12.77 -6.23 12.35
C LYS A 26 -11.88 -7.40 12.79
N VAL A 27 -10.66 -7.49 12.27
CA VAL A 27 -9.69 -8.54 12.66
C VAL A 27 -9.30 -8.39 14.13
N SER A 28 -8.90 -7.19 14.56
CA SER A 28 -8.42 -6.94 15.91
C SER A 28 -9.51 -7.12 16.98
N SER A 29 -10.76 -6.76 16.67
CA SER A 29 -11.89 -6.87 17.61
C SER A 29 -12.16 -8.29 18.10
N ARG A 30 -11.69 -9.32 17.38
CA ARG A 30 -11.74 -10.72 17.83
C ARG A 30 -10.92 -10.97 19.10
N TYR A 31 -9.95 -10.10 19.38
CA TYR A 31 -9.02 -10.20 20.49
C TYR A 31 -9.21 -9.05 21.50
N SER A 32 -10.38 -8.40 21.44
CA SER A 32 -10.63 -7.16 22.18
C SER A 32 -10.41 -7.30 23.68
N GLY A 33 -9.74 -6.31 24.27
CA GLY A 33 -9.41 -6.29 25.70
C GLY A 33 -8.16 -7.08 26.10
N GLY A 34 -7.46 -7.68 25.13
CA GLY A 34 -6.17 -8.36 25.33
C GLY A 34 -4.99 -7.66 24.62
N THR A 35 -3.77 -8.07 24.94
CA THR A 35 -2.54 -7.56 24.29
C THR A 35 -2.48 -7.87 22.79
N LEU A 36 -3.19 -8.92 22.34
CA LEU A 36 -3.26 -9.32 20.94
C LEU A 36 -4.07 -8.35 20.08
N GLU A 37 -5.00 -7.58 20.64
CA GLU A 37 -5.83 -6.64 19.86
C GLU A 37 -4.97 -5.64 19.07
N GLY A 38 -4.03 -4.96 19.73
CA GLY A 38 -3.14 -3.99 19.09
C GLY A 38 -2.16 -4.64 18.10
N LEU A 39 -1.69 -5.85 18.41
CA LEU A 39 -0.78 -6.61 17.54
C LEU A 39 -1.49 -7.00 16.23
N GLU A 40 -2.69 -7.58 16.33
CA GLU A 40 -3.48 -8.02 15.19
C GLU A 40 -3.96 -6.84 14.33
N HIS A 41 -4.29 -5.71 14.95
CA HIS A 41 -4.59 -4.47 14.24
C HIS A 41 -3.40 -4.01 13.38
N THR A 42 -2.21 -3.93 13.99
CA THR A 42 -0.98 -3.49 13.32
C THR A 42 -0.55 -4.46 12.22
N ALA A 43 -0.64 -5.76 12.48
CA ALA A 43 -0.33 -6.80 11.50
C ALA A 43 -1.27 -6.73 10.28
N SER A 44 -2.58 -6.52 10.51
CA SER A 44 -3.57 -6.37 9.44
C SER A 44 -3.30 -5.13 8.57
N LEU A 45 -2.98 -3.99 9.20
CA LEU A 45 -2.60 -2.76 8.48
C LEU A 45 -1.32 -2.95 7.66
N ALA A 46 -0.29 -3.56 8.25
CA ALA A 46 0.99 -3.78 7.57
C ALA A 46 0.85 -4.70 6.36
N LYS A 47 0.11 -5.81 6.52
CA LYS A 47 -0.13 -6.76 5.43
C LYS A 47 -0.86 -6.09 4.26
N SER A 48 -2.02 -5.50 4.52
CA SER A 48 -2.85 -4.88 3.48
C SER A 48 -2.15 -3.70 2.81
N THR A 49 -1.40 -2.88 3.55
CA THR A 49 -0.62 -1.77 2.97
C THR A 49 0.50 -2.28 2.07
N LYS A 50 1.18 -3.36 2.46
CA LYS A 50 2.20 -4.01 1.61
C LYS A 50 1.60 -4.55 0.32
N GLU A 51 0.47 -5.24 0.41
CA GLU A 51 -0.25 -5.77 -0.77
C GLU A 51 -0.64 -4.64 -1.73
N ARG A 52 -1.28 -3.58 -1.22
CA ARG A 52 -1.66 -2.43 -2.04
C ARG A 52 -0.48 -1.70 -2.66
N ALA A 53 0.64 -1.60 -1.95
CA ALA A 53 1.85 -0.97 -2.48
C ALA A 53 2.39 -1.74 -3.69
N TYR A 54 2.34 -3.08 -3.68
CA TYR A 54 2.74 -3.88 -4.83
C TYR A 54 1.74 -3.82 -5.97
N GLU A 55 0.43 -3.84 -5.70
CA GLU A 55 -0.61 -3.62 -6.71
C GLU A 55 -0.39 -2.28 -7.44
N LEU A 56 -0.22 -1.18 -6.68
CA LEU A 56 0.02 0.13 -7.26
C LEU A 56 1.32 0.21 -8.05
N LEU A 57 2.37 -0.51 -7.64
CA LEU A 57 3.62 -0.58 -8.37
C LEU A 57 3.47 -1.35 -9.69
N GLU A 58 2.71 -2.45 -9.69
CA GLU A 58 2.42 -3.22 -10.90
C GLU A 58 1.61 -2.39 -11.91
N ASP A 59 0.57 -1.70 -11.44
CA ASP A 59 -0.35 -0.93 -12.29
C ASP A 59 0.26 0.40 -12.77
N TYR A 60 1.05 1.07 -11.92
CA TYR A 60 1.51 2.45 -12.16
C TYR A 60 3.04 2.61 -12.18
N GLY A 61 3.81 1.52 -12.07
CA GLY A 61 5.27 1.57 -11.99
C GLY A 61 5.94 2.24 -13.19
N SER A 62 5.31 2.21 -14.38
CA SER A 62 5.81 2.91 -15.57
C SER A 62 5.81 4.44 -15.44
N TYR A 63 5.04 4.98 -14.49
CA TYR A 63 5.01 6.43 -14.22
C TYR A 63 6.09 6.86 -13.22
N LEU A 64 6.78 5.92 -12.58
CA LEU A 64 7.89 6.23 -11.70
C LEU A 64 9.14 6.54 -12.53
N PRO A 65 9.97 7.50 -12.08
CA PRO A 65 11.26 7.72 -12.69
C PRO A 65 12.05 6.41 -12.65
N GLN A 66 12.53 5.96 -13.81
CA GLN A 66 13.46 4.84 -13.85
C GLN A 66 14.75 5.32 -13.20
N GLU A 67 15.32 4.54 -12.27
CA GLU A 67 16.69 4.80 -11.87
C GLU A 67 17.55 4.72 -13.14
N GLU A 68 18.12 5.85 -13.54
CA GLU A 68 19.27 5.85 -14.42
C GLU A 68 20.34 5.06 -13.65
N VAL A 69 20.45 3.76 -13.94
CA VAL A 69 21.63 2.99 -13.57
C VAL A 69 22.75 3.61 -14.39
N SER A 70 23.32 4.71 -13.89
CA SER A 70 24.59 5.23 -14.34
C SER A 70 25.55 4.07 -14.16
N GLY A 71 25.84 3.39 -15.27
CA GLY A 71 26.77 2.29 -15.28
C GLY A 71 28.05 2.76 -14.62
N GLU A 72 28.37 2.21 -13.45
CA GLU A 72 29.76 1.98 -13.07
C GLU A 72 30.32 0.91 -14.02
N SER A 73 30.39 1.29 -15.30
CA SER A 73 31.27 0.74 -16.30
C SER A 73 32.45 1.69 -16.38
N GLY A 74 33.50 1.34 -15.64
CA GLY A 74 34.80 2.01 -15.66
C GLY A 74 35.37 2.11 -14.24
N GLU A 75 36.60 1.69 -13.95
CA GLU A 75 37.65 1.13 -14.78
C GLU A 75 38.76 0.62 -13.83
N LYS A 76 39.43 -0.47 -14.25
CA LYS A 76 40.68 -1.08 -13.75
C LYS A 76 40.68 -1.93 -12.47
#